data_AF-A0AA41ERA6-F1
#
_entry.id   AF-A0AA41ERA6-F1
#
_cell.length_a   1.000
_cell.length_b   1.000
_cell.length_c   1.000
_cell.angle_alpha   90.00
_cell.angle_beta   90.00
_cell.angle_gamma   90.00
#
_symmetry.space_group_name_H-M   'P 1'
#
loop_
_entity.id
_entity.type
_entity.pdbx_description
1 polymer ?
#
loop_
_entity_poly.entity_id
_entity_poly.type
_entity_poly.pdbx_seq_one_letter_code
_entity_poly.pdbx_strand_id
1 'polypeptide(L)'
;MKLPYTEVRSAIGALTKAIDKSKNLELSTAGIKLQSIISQLMSENDDLEHENKQLKDQLADAWQNQFDRSNLVKYKGVWVADEQTRKKIQLEDCEISDDLLTKMYCPRCLANKDQLISLNDFVNSDGFYVECPVCNFDRLIIEYIL
;
A
#
# COMPACT_ATOMS: atom_id res chain seq x y z
N MET A 1 11.53 12.09 0.29
CA MET A 1 11.06 11.50 1.56
C MET A 1 11.54 12.36 2.72
N LYS A 2 10.62 12.96 3.50
CA LYS A 2 10.99 13.55 4.79
C LYS A 2 11.34 12.40 5.73
N LEU A 3 12.55 12.39 6.28
CA LEU A 3 12.96 11.41 7.28
C LEU A 3 11.95 11.45 8.44
N PRO A 4 11.34 10.33 8.83
CA PRO A 4 10.47 10.30 9.98
C PRO A 4 11.30 10.77 11.19
N TYR A 5 10.72 11.66 11.99
CA TYR A 5 11.31 12.17 13.24
C TYR A 5 12.46 13.18 13.17
N THR A 6 12.86 13.73 12.02
CA THR A 6 13.90 14.79 11.99
C THR A 6 13.50 16.03 12.81
N GLU A 7 12.23 16.42 12.77
CA GLU A 7 11.70 17.55 13.54
C GLU A 7 11.67 17.23 15.04
N VAL A 8 11.31 15.99 15.42
CA VAL A 8 11.30 15.53 16.82
C VAL A 8 12.73 15.45 17.38
N ARG A 9 13.68 14.88 16.63
CA ARG A 9 15.10 14.85 17.02
C ARG A 9 15.68 16.25 17.18
N SER A 10 15.33 17.17 16.29
CA SER A 10 15.75 18.57 16.37
C SER A 10 15.18 19.26 17.62
N ALA A 11 13.90 19.06 17.91
CA ALA A 11 13.23 19.59 19.10
C ALA A 11 13.87 19.06 20.39
N ILE A 12 14.18 17.76 20.46
CA ILE A 12 14.91 17.14 21.58
C ILE A 12 16.28 17.79 21.75
N GLY A 13 17.04 17.96 20.66
CA GLY A 13 18.36 18.59 20.70
C GLY A 13 18.30 20.03 21.23
N ALA A 14 17.28 20.79 20.86
CA ALA A 14 17.05 22.15 21.36
C ALA A 14 16.70 22.16 22.87
N LEU A 15 15.81 21.25 23.30
CA LEU A 15 15.38 21.11 24.68
C LEU A 15 16.54 20.75 25.61
N THR A 16 17.41 19.85 25.15
CA THR A 16 18.60 19.39 25.88
C THR A 16 19.60 20.52 26.06
N LYS A 17 19.85 21.30 25.00
CA LYS A 17 20.71 22.50 25.07
C LYS A 17 20.15 23.56 26.01
N ALA A 18 18.82 23.71 26.07
CA ALA A 18 18.18 24.64 26.99
C ALA A 18 18.31 24.18 28.45
N ILE A 19 18.15 22.87 28.68
CA ILE A 19 18.30 22.24 29.99
C ILE A 19 19.74 22.36 30.51
N ASP A 20 20.75 22.07 29.67
CA ASP A 20 22.16 22.19 30.05
C ASP A 20 22.55 23.63 30.42
N LYS A 21 21.93 24.63 29.78
CA LYS A 21 22.13 26.06 30.12
C LYS A 21 21.52 26.46 31.46
N SER A 22 20.52 25.73 31.95
CA SER A 22 19.78 26.09 33.18
C SER A 22 20.58 25.88 34.47
N LYS A 23 21.69 25.10 34.42
CA LYS A 23 22.51 24.68 35.57
C LYS A 23 21.72 23.99 36.70
N ASN A 24 20.49 23.58 36.46
CA ASN A 24 19.66 22.87 37.42
C ASN A 24 19.82 21.36 37.23
N LEU A 25 20.45 20.70 38.20
CA LEU A 25 20.82 19.29 38.14
C LEU A 25 19.61 18.35 38.02
N GLU A 26 18.49 18.69 38.67
CA GLU A 26 17.25 17.91 38.61
C GLU A 26 16.62 17.99 37.22
N LEU A 27 16.62 19.19 36.63
CA LEU A 27 16.17 19.43 35.26
C LEU A 27 17.04 18.70 34.23
N SER A 28 18.37 18.70 34.38
CA SER A 28 19.28 17.91 33.54
C SER A 28 18.99 16.42 33.62
N THR A 29 18.79 15.90 34.84
CA THR A 29 18.49 14.48 35.05
C THR A 29 17.14 14.08 34.44
N ALA A 30 16.11 14.94 34.59
CA ALA A 30 14.80 14.73 33.98
C ALA A 30 14.86 14.80 32.44
N GLY A 31 15.65 15.73 31.89
CA GLY A 31 15.89 15.86 30.46
C GLY A 31 16.50 14.60 29.84
N ILE A 32 17.54 14.04 30.47
CA ILE A 32 18.18 12.79 30.03
C ILE A 32 17.18 11.62 30.05
N LYS A 33 16.36 11.51 31.09
CA LYS A 33 15.31 10.47 31.15
C LYS A 33 14.28 10.61 30.03
N LEU A 34 13.83 11.83 29.76
CA LEU A 34 12.90 12.10 28.65
C LEU A 34 13.50 11.74 27.29
N GLN A 35 14.78 12.08 27.05
CA GLN A 35 15.48 11.67 25.83
C GLN A 35 15.53 10.16 25.66
N SER A 36 15.80 9.42 26.74
CA SER A 36 15.84 7.96 26.71
C SER A 36 14.47 7.38 26.35
N ILE A 37 13.40 7.86 26.98
CA ILE A 37 12.03 7.39 26.73
C ILE A 37 11.63 7.66 25.27
N ILE A 38 11.90 8.87 24.77
CA ILE A 38 11.54 9.22 23.38
C ILE A 38 12.33 8.40 22.38
N SER A 39 13.63 8.17 22.62
CA SER A 39 14.44 7.33 21.73
C SER A 39 13.94 5.90 21.68
N GLN A 40 13.47 5.37 22.82
CA GLN A 40 12.87 4.05 22.90
C GLN A 40 11.53 3.97 22.15
N LEU A 41 10.64 4.96 22.35
CA LEU A 41 9.37 5.04 21.61
C LEU A 41 9.58 5.15 20.09
N MET A 42 10.61 5.88 19.64
CA MET A 42 10.95 5.96 18.22
C MET A 42 11.39 4.59 17.67
N SER A 43 12.21 3.85 18.42
CA SER A 43 12.63 2.49 18.02
C SER A 43 11.44 1.54 17.96
N GLU A 44 10.57 1.55 18.97
CA GLU A 44 9.38 0.70 19.01
C GLU A 44 8.44 1.00 17.83
N ASN A 45 8.31 2.27 17.43
CA ASN A 45 7.49 2.62 16.28
C ASN A 45 8.11 2.20 14.94
N ASP A 46 9.43 2.27 14.79
CA ASP A 46 10.14 1.75 13.61
C ASP A 46 9.97 0.22 13.49
N ASP A 47 10.04 -0.50 14.62
CA ASP A 47 9.79 -1.94 14.68
C ASP A 47 8.34 -2.27 14.30
N LEU A 48 7.37 -1.53 14.83
CA LEU A 48 5.95 -1.69 14.47
C LEU A 48 5.67 -1.38 13.00
N GLU A 49 6.29 -0.36 12.41
CA GLU A 49 6.17 -0.08 10.97
C GLU A 49 6.73 -1.25 10.14
N HIS A 50 7.85 -1.84 10.58
CA HIS A 50 8.44 -2.99 9.93
C HIS A 50 7.53 -4.23 10.01
N GLU A 51 7.01 -4.55 11.19
CA GLU A 51 6.04 -5.64 11.38
C GLU A 51 4.76 -5.43 10.56
N ASN A 52 4.23 -4.21 10.53
CA ASN A 52 3.04 -3.88 9.75
C ASN A 52 3.27 -4.09 8.25
N LYS A 53 4.47 -3.74 7.75
CA LYS A 53 4.86 -4.02 6.37
C LYS A 53 4.95 -5.53 6.12
N GLN A 54 5.61 -6.29 6.99
CA GLN A 54 5.71 -7.75 6.86
C GLN A 54 4.33 -8.43 6.87
N LEU A 55 3.43 -8.00 7.75
CA LEU A 55 2.07 -8.52 7.80
C LEU A 55 1.28 -8.19 6.53
N LYS A 56 1.44 -6.99 5.97
CA LYS A 56 0.82 -6.65 4.67
C LYS A 56 1.34 -7.52 3.54
N ASP A 57 2.64 -7.77 3.49
CA ASP A 57 3.26 -8.65 2.49
C ASP A 57 2.75 -10.09 2.66
N GLN A 58 2.69 -10.60 3.89
CA GLN A 58 2.11 -11.93 4.19
C GLN A 58 0.63 -12.03 3.84
N LEU A 59 -0.14 -10.96 4.04
CA LEU A 59 -1.56 -10.91 3.71
C LEU A 59 -1.76 -10.91 2.20
N ALA A 60 -0.91 -10.21 1.43
CA ALA A 60 -0.90 -10.26 -0.02
C ALA A 60 -0.55 -11.68 -0.53
N ASP A 61 0.47 -12.32 0.04
CA ASP A 61 0.85 -13.70 -0.31
C ASP A 61 -0.25 -14.71 0.04
N ALA A 62 -0.89 -14.56 1.20
CA ALA A 62 -2.01 -15.42 1.61
C ALA A 62 -3.22 -15.23 0.70
N TRP A 63 -3.55 -13.99 0.32
CA TRP A 63 -4.61 -13.69 -0.64
C TRP A 63 -4.32 -14.28 -2.02
N GLN A 64 -3.07 -14.20 -2.49
CA GLN A 64 -2.67 -14.80 -3.75
C GLN A 64 -2.77 -16.34 -3.73
N ASN A 65 -2.53 -16.96 -2.59
CA ASN A 65 -2.64 -18.42 -2.41
C ASN A 65 -4.08 -18.91 -2.16
N GLN A 66 -4.99 -18.06 -1.67
CA GLN A 66 -6.38 -18.44 -1.35
C GLN A 66 -7.37 -18.17 -2.51
N PHE A 67 -6.92 -17.55 -3.60
CA PHE A 67 -7.78 -17.22 -4.72
C PHE A 67 -7.96 -18.42 -5.67
N ASP A 68 -9.09 -19.11 -5.56
CA ASP A 68 -9.39 -20.31 -6.35
C ASP A 68 -9.70 -19.93 -7.82
N ARG A 69 -8.80 -20.30 -8.74
CA ARG A 69 -8.94 -20.05 -10.19
C ARG A 69 -10.27 -20.55 -10.76
N SER A 70 -10.88 -21.55 -10.12
CA SER A 70 -12.19 -22.10 -10.53
C SER A 70 -13.30 -21.05 -10.56
N ASN A 71 -13.16 -19.97 -9.80
CA ASN A 71 -14.18 -18.93 -9.70
C ASN A 71 -13.98 -17.79 -10.71
N LEU A 72 -12.82 -17.73 -11.37
CA LEU A 72 -12.52 -16.68 -12.33
C LEU A 72 -13.37 -16.80 -13.59
N VAL A 73 -13.99 -15.69 -13.99
CA VAL A 73 -14.78 -15.61 -15.21
C VAL A 73 -14.16 -14.61 -16.17
N LYS A 74 -14.05 -15.01 -17.44
CA LYS A 74 -13.56 -14.13 -18.50
C LYS A 74 -14.66 -13.18 -18.95
N TYR A 75 -14.39 -11.88 -18.94
CA TYR A 75 -15.30 -10.84 -19.43
C TYR A 75 -14.52 -9.81 -20.25
N LYS A 76 -14.95 -9.51 -21.50
CA LYS A 76 -14.32 -8.53 -22.41
C LYS A 76 -12.77 -8.57 -22.48
N GLY A 77 -12.20 -9.77 -22.41
CA GLY A 77 -10.75 -9.98 -22.49
C GLY A 77 -9.98 -9.86 -21.18
N VAL A 78 -10.67 -9.64 -20.04
CA VAL A 78 -10.09 -9.63 -18.69
C VAL A 78 -10.64 -10.76 -17.84
N TRP A 79 -9.97 -11.05 -16.72
CA TRP A 79 -10.46 -12.01 -15.74
C TRP A 79 -11.12 -11.28 -14.58
N VAL A 80 -12.27 -11.78 -14.14
CA VAL A 80 -13.05 -11.21 -13.04
C VAL A 80 -13.14 -12.23 -11.92
N ALA A 81 -13.13 -11.75 -10.67
CA ALA A 81 -13.07 -12.58 -9.48
C ALA A 81 -14.17 -13.65 -9.38
N ASP A 82 -15.38 -13.33 -9.82
CA ASP A 82 -16.56 -14.20 -9.74
C ASP A 82 -17.68 -13.78 -10.71
N GLU A 83 -18.66 -14.66 -10.92
CA GLU A 83 -19.81 -14.43 -11.81
C GLU A 83 -20.75 -13.32 -11.32
N GLN A 84 -20.84 -13.05 -10.01
CA GLN A 84 -21.65 -11.94 -9.49
C GLN A 84 -21.01 -10.60 -9.85
N THR A 85 -19.70 -10.50 -9.72
CA THR A 85 -18.92 -9.33 -10.10
C THR A 85 -19.01 -9.09 -11.61
N ARG A 86 -18.94 -10.15 -12.44
CA ARG A 86 -19.21 -10.03 -13.88
C ARG A 86 -20.61 -9.46 -14.18
N LYS A 87 -21.65 -9.96 -13.50
CA LYS A 87 -23.03 -9.46 -13.69
C LYS A 87 -23.17 -8.00 -13.28
N LYS A 88 -22.46 -7.55 -12.26
CA LYS A 88 -22.42 -6.13 -11.87
C LYS A 88 -21.81 -5.26 -12.97
N ILE A 89 -20.71 -5.68 -13.58
CA ILE A 89 -20.07 -4.96 -14.69
C ILE A 89 -20.97 -4.94 -15.94
N GLN A 90 -21.78 -5.99 -16.17
CA GLN A 90 -22.69 -6.07 -17.32
C GLN A 90 -23.91 -5.14 -17.22
N LEU A 91 -24.29 -4.69 -16.03
CA LEU A 91 -25.37 -3.72 -15.88
C LEU A 91 -24.83 -2.36 -16.35
N GLU A 92 -25.41 -1.83 -17.42
CA GLU A 92 -24.92 -0.66 -18.20
C GLU A 92 -24.73 0.64 -17.39
N ASP A 93 -25.15 0.67 -16.12
CA ASP A 93 -25.08 1.81 -15.21
C ASP A 93 -24.07 1.65 -14.05
N CYS A 94 -23.20 0.63 -14.06
CA CYS A 94 -22.22 0.46 -12.98
C CYS A 94 -21.04 1.43 -13.15
N GLU A 95 -21.02 2.49 -12.35
CA GLU A 95 -19.80 3.28 -12.15
C GLU A 95 -18.65 2.36 -11.71
N ILE A 96 -17.50 2.52 -12.35
CA ILE A 96 -16.33 1.70 -12.04
C ILE A 96 -15.63 2.27 -10.84
N SER A 97 -15.82 1.61 -9.71
CA SER A 97 -15.17 1.92 -8.45
C SER A 97 -13.84 1.18 -8.30
N ASP A 98 -12.96 1.69 -7.45
CA ASP A 98 -11.70 1.02 -7.07
C ASP A 98 -11.95 -0.40 -6.53
N ASP A 99 -13.06 -0.60 -5.80
CA ASP A 99 -13.53 -1.91 -5.32
C ASP A 99 -13.88 -2.90 -6.45
N LEU A 100 -14.25 -2.40 -7.63
CA LEU A 100 -14.52 -3.22 -8.80
C LEU A 100 -13.22 -3.55 -9.54
N LEU A 101 -12.33 -2.56 -9.69
CA LEU A 101 -11.01 -2.74 -10.31
C LEU A 101 -10.12 -3.72 -9.54
N THR A 102 -10.23 -3.77 -8.22
CA THR A 102 -9.54 -4.75 -7.36
C THR A 102 -10.00 -6.19 -7.59
N LYS A 103 -11.18 -6.39 -8.21
CA LYS A 103 -11.74 -7.70 -8.55
C LYS A 103 -11.58 -8.07 -10.02
N MET A 104 -10.85 -7.26 -10.78
CA MET A 104 -10.53 -7.52 -12.18
C MET A 104 -9.02 -7.68 -12.31
N TYR A 105 -8.57 -8.67 -13.08
CA TYR A 105 -7.17 -9.09 -13.13
C TYR A 105 -6.58 -9.02 -14.54
N CYS A 106 -5.27 -8.74 -14.58
CA CYS A 106 -4.48 -8.69 -15.80
C CYS A 106 -4.50 -10.04 -16.54
N PRO A 107 -4.96 -10.08 -17.82
CA PRO A 107 -5.05 -11.32 -18.57
C PRO A 107 -3.69 -11.93 -18.92
N ARG A 108 -2.65 -11.10 -19.11
CA ARG A 108 -1.29 -11.58 -19.43
C ARG A 108 -0.57 -12.14 -18.22
N CYS A 109 -0.66 -11.50 -17.05
CA CYS A 109 -0.02 -12.00 -15.83
C CYS A 109 -0.64 -13.31 -15.38
N LEU A 110 -1.97 -13.44 -15.48
CA LEU A 110 -2.65 -14.68 -15.13
C LEU A 110 -2.30 -15.82 -16.09
N ALA A 111 -2.25 -15.55 -17.41
CA ALA A 111 -1.97 -16.56 -18.42
C ALA A 111 -0.51 -17.02 -18.44
N ASN A 112 0.45 -16.11 -18.25
CA ASN A 112 1.86 -16.40 -18.48
C ASN A 112 2.67 -16.65 -17.20
N LYS A 113 2.26 -16.05 -16.08
CA LYS A 113 3.04 -16.05 -14.83
C LYS A 113 2.26 -16.59 -13.62
N ASP A 114 1.01 -16.98 -13.81
CA ASP A 114 0.10 -17.37 -12.72
C ASP A 114 0.00 -16.31 -11.60
N GLN A 115 -0.02 -15.04 -12.01
CA GLN A 115 -0.05 -13.91 -11.10
C GLN A 115 -1.37 -13.14 -11.23
N LEU A 116 -2.02 -12.91 -10.09
CA LEU A 116 -3.23 -12.12 -9.96
C LEU A 116 -2.86 -10.66 -9.74
N ILE A 117 -2.60 -9.95 -10.83
CA ILE A 117 -2.36 -8.50 -10.78
C ILE A 117 -3.68 -7.78 -11.00
N SER A 118 -4.15 -7.07 -9.98
CA SER A 118 -5.41 -6.33 -10.02
C SER A 118 -5.29 -5.13 -10.97
N LEU A 119 -6.39 -4.79 -11.62
CA LEU A 119 -6.49 -3.62 -12.50
C LEU A 119 -6.38 -2.30 -11.74
N ASN A 120 -6.68 -2.30 -10.45
CA ASN A 120 -6.46 -1.16 -9.56
C ASN A 120 -4.96 -0.84 -9.38
N ASP A 121 -4.08 -1.82 -9.61
CA ASP A 121 -2.64 -1.65 -9.44
C ASP A 121 -1.95 -1.19 -10.74
N PHE A 122 -2.72 -0.91 -11.79
CA PHE A 122 -2.18 -0.44 -13.05
C PHE A 122 -1.75 1.02 -12.93
N VAL A 123 -0.61 1.34 -13.55
CA VAL A 123 -0.05 2.69 -13.53
C VAL A 123 -0.57 3.45 -14.73
N ASN A 124 -1.01 4.69 -14.54
CA ASN A 124 -1.35 5.59 -15.64
C ASN A 124 -0.07 5.93 -16.41
N SER A 125 0.01 5.49 -17.66
CA SER A 125 1.16 5.78 -18.53
C SER A 125 0.97 7.11 -19.26
N ASP A 126 -0.24 7.41 -19.77
CA ASP A 126 -0.52 8.62 -20.57
C ASP A 126 -2.01 9.06 -20.53
N GLY A 127 -2.59 9.20 -19.33
CA GLY A 127 -3.93 9.80 -19.10
C GLY A 127 -5.15 9.00 -19.58
N PHE A 128 -5.00 8.14 -20.59
CA PHE A 128 -6.04 7.26 -21.16
C PHE A 128 -5.64 5.79 -21.19
N TYR A 129 -4.37 5.50 -20.92
CA TYR A 129 -3.80 4.16 -20.92
C TYR A 129 -3.38 3.78 -19.51
N VAL A 130 -3.81 2.59 -19.10
CA VAL A 130 -3.38 1.93 -17.88
C VAL A 130 -2.48 0.77 -18.25
N GLU A 131 -1.34 0.68 -17.56
CA GLU A 131 -0.31 -0.32 -17.82
C GLU A 131 -0.10 -1.21 -16.60
N CYS A 132 -0.10 -2.52 -16.83
CA CYS A 132 0.22 -3.50 -15.80
C CYS A 132 1.70 -3.37 -15.38
N PRO A 133 2.03 -3.14 -14.10
CA PRO A 133 3.39 -2.88 -13.65
C PRO A 133 4.34 -4.08 -13.78
N VAL A 134 3.81 -5.27 -14.06
CA VAL A 134 4.57 -6.54 -14.05
C VAL A 134 4.85 -7.08 -15.45
N CYS A 135 3.99 -6.79 -16.42
CA CYS A 135 4.10 -7.34 -17.78
C CYS A 135 3.96 -6.30 -18.88
N ASN A 136 3.84 -5.02 -18.51
CA ASN A 136 3.69 -3.90 -19.43
C ASN A 136 2.53 -4.12 -20.41
N PHE A 137 1.47 -4.76 -19.91
CA PHE A 137 0.23 -4.92 -20.65
C PHE A 137 -0.53 -3.61 -20.56
N ASP A 138 -0.55 -2.90 -21.67
CA ASP A 138 -1.25 -1.65 -21.86
C ASP A 138 -2.62 -1.90 -22.51
N ARG A 139 -3.64 -1.21 -22.00
CA ARG A 139 -4.94 -1.13 -22.66
C ARG A 139 -5.56 0.22 -22.39
N LEU A 140 -6.41 0.67 -23.31
CA LEU A 140 -7.24 1.85 -23.12
C LEU A 140 -8.15 1.62 -21.91
N ILE A 141 -8.19 2.60 -21.00
CA ILE A 141 -9.13 2.62 -19.86
C ILE A 141 -10.56 2.35 -20.37
N ILE A 142 -10.92 2.93 -21.51
CA ILE A 142 -12.23 2.76 -22.17
C ILE A 142 -12.56 1.28 -22.49
N GLU A 143 -11.57 0.44 -22.83
CA GLU A 143 -11.82 -1.00 -23.07
C GLU A 143 -12.01 -1.82 -21.79
N TYR A 144 -11.61 -1.29 -20.64
CA TYR A 144 -11.92 -1.87 -19.33
C TYR A 144 -13.25 -1.37 -18.78
N ILE A 145 -13.65 -0.16 -19.18
CA ILE A 145 -14.81 0.56 -18.65
C ILE A 145 -16.10 0.36 -19.47
N LEU A 146 -16.00 0.12 -20.78
CA LEU A 146 -17.12 -0.01 -21.72
C LEU A 146 -17.09 -1.30 -22.54
#